data_AF-A0A7W9X0H2-F1
#
_entry.id   AF-A0A7W9X0H2-F1
#
_cell.length_a   1.000
_cell.length_b   1.000
_cell.length_c   1.000
_cell.angle_alpha   90.00
_cell.angle_beta   90.00
_cell.angle_gamma   90.00
#
_symmetry.space_group_name_H-M   'P 1'
#
loop_
_entity.id
_entity.type
_entity.pdbx_description
1 polymer ?
#
loop_
_entity_poly.entity_id
_entity_poly.type
_entity_poly.pdbx_seq_one_letter_code
_entity_poly.pdbx_strand_id
1 'polypeptide(L)'
;MMATLMVAFLLVVLAPVASAADLCPPTNTGNPWSVQCFEGENDHRRIKSAFIDRVRINAYGMATISIDDSPDIPREVIAVDRYGNVVIPNIRHTGDFDYPSAYRGLGRFSVVNMDGSGKRVEKCGYFQSPQFHILVPAQFDQCEAFAKEGAFACKDCVAYCSDADCHVREFIGGRGFVLGTDGTIKREFAVKTLKTYCRRPELVRLKTTNDGTVSIRCYGPDDNPFVM
;
A
#
# COMPACT_ATOMS: atom_id res chain seq x y z
N MET A 1 44.57 38.75 -32.48
CA MET A 1 44.17 38.03 -31.25
C MET A 1 42.95 38.74 -30.66
N MET A 2 42.04 37.99 -30.03
CA MET A 2 40.90 38.48 -29.21
C MET A 2 39.62 38.92 -29.94
N ALA A 3 38.96 38.00 -30.66
CA ALA A 3 37.53 38.17 -30.99
C ALA A 3 36.77 36.83 -30.99
N THR A 4 37.17 35.90 -30.11
CA THR A 4 36.60 34.54 -30.02
C THR A 4 36.33 34.16 -28.57
N LEU A 5 35.73 35.09 -27.81
CA LEU A 5 35.45 34.88 -26.38
C LEU A 5 34.19 35.62 -25.92
N MET A 6 33.10 35.56 -26.69
CA MET A 6 31.82 36.14 -26.27
C MET A 6 30.60 35.34 -26.76
N VAL A 7 30.73 34.02 -26.95
CA VAL A 7 29.58 33.14 -27.27
C VAL A 7 29.44 31.98 -26.27
N ALA A 8 30.41 31.78 -25.36
CA ALA A 8 30.37 30.68 -24.39
C ALA A 8 29.56 30.97 -23.11
N PHE A 9 29.04 32.19 -22.92
CA PHE A 9 28.36 32.58 -21.67
C PHE A 9 26.82 32.62 -21.75
N LEU A 10 26.23 32.37 -22.92
CA LEU A 10 24.76 32.44 -23.12
C LEU A 10 24.06 31.07 -23.11
N LEU A 11 24.73 30.01 -22.68
CA LEU A 11 24.20 28.63 -22.67
C LEU A 11 23.97 28.05 -21.26
N VAL A 12 24.10 28.86 -20.19
CA VAL A 12 24.12 28.35 -18.80
C VAL A 12 22.80 28.55 -18.02
N VAL A 13 21.76 29.19 -18.57
CA VAL A 13 20.53 29.45 -17.77
C VAL A 13 19.26 29.12 -18.55
N LEU A 14 19.17 27.89 -19.05
CA LEU A 14 17.90 27.22 -19.34
C LEU A 14 17.91 25.86 -18.64
N ALA A 15 18.25 25.86 -17.34
CA ALA A 15 17.75 24.79 -16.50
C ALA A 15 16.22 24.90 -16.52
N PRO A 16 15.47 23.84 -16.87
CA PRO A 16 14.05 23.84 -16.61
C PRO A 16 13.92 23.98 -15.09
N VAL A 17 13.52 25.17 -14.65
CA VAL A 17 12.90 25.33 -13.34
C VAL A 17 11.64 24.50 -13.46
N ALA A 18 11.73 23.22 -13.08
CA ALA A 18 10.58 22.47 -12.65
C ALA A 18 10.02 23.31 -11.50
N SER A 19 9.04 24.15 -11.85
CA SER A 19 8.44 25.08 -10.94
C SER A 19 7.93 24.24 -9.76
N ALA A 20 8.22 24.65 -8.53
CA ALA A 20 7.65 24.02 -7.33
C ALA A 20 6.09 23.99 -7.35
N ALA A 21 5.44 24.64 -8.33
CA ALA A 21 4.03 24.46 -8.64
C ALA A 21 3.68 23.04 -9.15
N ASP A 22 4.61 22.33 -9.78
CA ASP A 22 4.36 20.99 -10.35
C ASP A 22 4.62 19.85 -9.35
N LEU A 23 5.44 20.06 -8.33
CA LEU A 23 5.76 19.02 -7.33
C LEU A 23 4.62 18.76 -6.34
N CYS A 24 3.94 19.83 -5.92
CA CYS A 24 2.90 19.79 -4.88
C CYS A 24 1.63 20.48 -5.39
N PRO A 25 0.95 19.96 -6.42
CA PRO A 25 -0.17 20.66 -7.06
C PRO A 25 -1.38 20.79 -6.12
N PRO A 26 -2.33 21.71 -6.33
CA PRO A 26 -3.57 21.74 -5.56
C PRO A 26 -4.33 20.41 -5.61
N THR A 27 -4.82 19.90 -4.47
CA THR A 27 -5.37 18.53 -4.39
C THR A 27 -6.60 18.30 -5.26
N ASN A 28 -7.36 19.35 -5.58
CA ASN A 28 -8.52 19.30 -6.47
C ASN A 28 -8.16 19.08 -7.96
N THR A 29 -6.88 19.16 -8.33
CA THR A 29 -6.43 18.86 -9.70
C THR A 29 -6.36 17.36 -9.98
N GLY A 30 -6.29 16.52 -8.95
CA GLY A 30 -6.07 15.07 -9.08
C GLY A 30 -4.65 14.68 -9.51
N ASN A 31 -3.76 15.66 -9.73
CA ASN A 31 -2.37 15.40 -10.07
C ASN A 31 -1.61 14.84 -8.87
N PRO A 32 -0.67 13.89 -9.09
CA PRO A 32 0.11 13.33 -8.01
C PRO A 32 1.04 14.38 -7.40
N TRP A 33 1.30 14.21 -6.10
CA TRP A 33 2.26 14.97 -5.33
C TRP A 33 3.59 14.23 -5.25
N SER A 34 4.65 14.99 -4.96
CA SER A 34 5.94 14.45 -4.59
C SER A 34 6.04 14.18 -3.09
N VAL A 35 6.80 13.15 -2.67
CA VAL A 35 7.22 12.90 -1.28
C VAL A 35 7.95 14.10 -0.71
N GLN A 36 8.59 14.92 -1.54
CA GLN A 36 9.29 16.14 -1.11
C GLN A 36 8.34 17.20 -0.54
N CYS A 37 7.04 17.10 -0.79
CA CYS A 37 6.01 17.96 -0.19
C CYS A 37 5.75 17.67 1.29
N PHE A 38 6.30 16.56 1.79
CA PHE A 38 6.08 16.06 3.15
C PHE A 38 7.34 16.15 4.00
N GLU A 39 7.14 16.16 5.31
CA GLU A 39 8.17 16.07 6.33
C GLU A 39 7.77 15.05 7.39
N GLY A 40 8.75 14.55 8.16
CA GLY A 40 8.55 13.42 9.06
C GLY A 40 8.53 12.07 8.34
N GLU A 41 8.42 11.00 9.11
CA GLU A 41 8.40 9.62 8.62
C GLU A 41 7.17 8.87 9.15
N ASN A 42 6.73 7.86 8.41
CA ASN A 42 5.67 6.92 8.77
C ASN A 42 4.37 7.61 9.28
N ASP A 43 3.96 7.28 10.50
CA ASP A 43 2.78 7.77 11.22
C ASP A 43 2.90 9.21 11.73
N HIS A 44 4.07 9.82 11.60
CA HIS A 44 4.31 11.23 11.92
C HIS A 44 4.50 12.10 10.68
N ARG A 45 4.26 11.55 9.48
CA ARG A 45 4.36 12.30 8.23
C ARG A 45 3.30 13.39 8.17
N ARG A 46 3.70 14.58 7.72
CA ARG A 46 2.81 15.73 7.51
C ARG A 46 3.22 16.53 6.29
N ILE A 47 2.29 17.32 5.76
CA ILE A 47 2.58 18.28 4.68
C ILE A 47 3.41 19.42 5.25
N LYS A 48 4.47 19.81 4.55
CA LYS A 48 5.26 21.00 4.89
C LYS A 48 4.37 22.23 4.88
N SER A 49 4.57 23.13 5.84
CA SER A 49 3.75 24.33 6.02
C SER A 49 3.61 25.18 4.74
N ALA A 50 4.64 25.22 3.90
CA ALA A 50 4.65 25.95 2.62
C ALA A 50 3.65 25.45 1.56
N PHE A 51 3.04 24.27 1.76
CA PHE A 51 2.11 23.66 0.79
C PHE A 51 0.71 23.39 1.36
N ILE A 52 0.45 23.75 2.62
CA ILE A 52 -0.81 23.43 3.30
C ILE A 52 -2.01 24.15 2.67
N ASP A 53 -1.80 25.34 2.11
CA ASP A 53 -2.79 26.15 1.42
C ASP A 53 -3.28 25.54 0.10
N ARG A 54 -2.53 24.57 -0.42
CA ARG A 54 -2.86 23.78 -1.63
C ARG A 54 -3.81 22.62 -1.33
N VAL A 55 -4.04 22.31 -0.05
CA VAL A 55 -4.94 21.24 0.38
C VAL A 55 -6.39 21.73 0.33
N ARG A 56 -7.22 21.06 -0.46
CA ARG A 56 -8.67 21.25 -0.49
C ARG A 56 -9.35 20.14 0.29
N ILE A 57 -9.85 20.51 1.47
CA ILE A 57 -10.56 19.61 2.38
C ILE A 57 -12.01 19.38 1.95
N ASN A 58 -12.53 18.20 2.23
CA ASN A 58 -13.94 17.84 2.12
C ASN A 58 -14.74 18.42 3.31
N ALA A 59 -16.06 18.15 3.34
CA ALA A 59 -16.95 18.61 4.40
C ALA A 59 -16.57 18.12 5.82
N TYR A 60 -15.80 17.03 5.90
CA TYR A 60 -15.31 16.45 7.15
C TYR A 60 -13.92 16.98 7.56
N GLY A 61 -13.33 17.90 6.79
CA GLY A 61 -12.00 18.44 7.07
C GLY A 61 -10.84 17.56 6.61
N MET A 62 -11.08 16.66 5.66
CA MET A 62 -10.10 15.68 5.18
C MET A 62 -9.81 15.87 3.70
N ALA A 63 -8.60 15.53 3.24
CA ALA A 63 -8.26 15.51 1.82
C ALA A 63 -7.49 14.23 1.47
N THR A 64 -7.68 13.73 0.25
CA THR A 64 -6.84 12.66 -0.29
C THR A 64 -5.76 13.21 -1.19
N ILE A 65 -4.56 12.62 -1.09
CA ILE A 65 -3.41 12.98 -1.92
C ILE A 65 -2.83 11.70 -2.49
N SER A 66 -2.68 11.64 -3.81
CA SER A 66 -1.88 10.62 -4.48
C SER A 66 -0.44 11.10 -4.51
N ILE A 67 0.51 10.25 -4.16
CA ILE A 67 1.95 10.51 -4.20
C ILE A 67 2.55 9.57 -5.25
N ASP A 68 3.28 10.14 -6.20
CA ASP A 68 3.89 9.41 -7.33
C ASP A 68 5.21 10.10 -7.69
N ASP A 69 6.33 9.56 -7.22
CA ASP A 69 7.66 10.17 -7.42
C ASP A 69 8.57 9.44 -8.39
N SER A 70 8.33 8.15 -8.62
CA SER A 70 9.24 7.33 -9.42
C SER A 70 8.54 6.07 -9.91
N PRO A 71 8.88 5.58 -11.13
CA PRO A 71 8.45 4.26 -11.59
C PRO A 71 8.81 3.12 -10.64
N ASP A 72 9.78 3.31 -9.74
CA ASP A 72 10.24 2.29 -8.79
C ASP A 72 9.53 2.36 -7.41
N ILE A 73 8.77 3.42 -7.13
CA ILE A 73 8.02 3.56 -5.88
C ILE A 73 6.54 3.34 -6.20
N PRO A 74 5.87 2.37 -5.55
CA PRO A 74 4.44 2.18 -5.74
C PRO A 74 3.70 3.49 -5.44
N ARG A 75 2.81 3.89 -6.33
CA ARG A 75 1.91 5.02 -6.11
C ARG A 75 1.23 4.86 -4.75
N GLU A 76 1.43 5.83 -3.88
CA GLU A 76 0.83 5.86 -2.56
C GLU A 76 -0.39 6.77 -2.59
N VAL A 77 -1.48 6.40 -1.91
CA VAL A 77 -2.59 7.31 -1.66
C VAL A 77 -2.69 7.52 -0.15
N ILE A 78 -2.86 8.75 0.29
CA ILE A 78 -3.00 9.09 1.70
C ILE A 78 -4.21 9.97 1.95
N ALA A 79 -4.65 9.99 3.21
CA ALA A 79 -5.56 11.00 3.70
C ALA A 79 -4.86 11.92 4.71
N VAL A 80 -5.15 13.21 4.61
CA VAL A 80 -4.66 14.24 5.52
C VAL A 80 -5.80 15.01 6.17
N ASP A 81 -5.57 15.51 7.38
CA ASP A 81 -6.48 16.44 8.04
C ASP A 81 -6.25 17.90 7.56
N ARG A 82 -7.08 18.82 8.07
CA ARG A 82 -6.98 20.27 7.80
C ARG A 82 -5.67 20.93 8.23
N TYR A 83 -4.89 20.26 9.08
CA TYR A 83 -3.59 20.74 9.56
C TYR A 83 -2.43 20.13 8.76
N GLY A 84 -2.75 19.31 7.74
CA GLY A 84 -1.79 18.65 6.89
C GLY A 84 -1.19 17.40 7.51
N ASN A 85 -1.70 16.89 8.63
CA ASN A 85 -1.22 15.65 9.23
C ASN A 85 -1.74 14.47 8.42
N VAL A 86 -0.87 13.49 8.13
CA VAL A 86 -1.32 12.22 7.54
C VAL A 86 -2.11 11.44 8.60
N VAL A 87 -3.38 11.19 8.33
CA VAL A 87 -4.27 10.45 9.24
C VAL A 87 -4.45 8.99 8.81
N ILE A 88 -4.36 8.72 7.50
CA ILE A 88 -4.37 7.37 6.93
C ILE A 88 -3.24 7.31 5.89
N PRO A 89 -2.15 6.59 6.18
CA PRO A 89 -1.06 6.37 5.22
C PRO A 89 -1.41 5.24 4.26
N ASN A 90 -0.74 5.17 3.10
CA ASN A 90 -0.79 4.07 2.14
C ASN A 90 -2.17 3.36 2.03
N ILE A 91 -3.19 4.14 1.70
CA ILE A 91 -4.54 3.67 1.37
C ILE A 91 -4.44 2.74 0.16
N ARG A 92 -4.93 1.51 0.32
CA ARG A 92 -4.90 0.52 -0.75
C ARG A 92 -5.98 0.81 -1.78
N HIS A 93 -5.58 0.70 -3.05
CA HIS A 93 -6.40 0.97 -4.23
C HIS A 93 -6.20 -0.18 -5.25
N THR A 94 -6.22 -1.43 -4.77
CA THR A 94 -5.79 -2.61 -5.53
C THR A 94 -6.89 -3.24 -6.40
N GLY A 95 -8.08 -2.64 -6.46
CA GLY A 95 -9.16 -3.09 -7.35
C GLY A 95 -10.49 -2.37 -7.10
N ASP A 96 -11.54 -2.81 -7.79
CA ASP A 96 -12.88 -2.20 -7.76
C ASP A 96 -13.54 -2.17 -6.38
N PHE A 97 -13.07 -3.01 -5.45
CA PHE A 97 -13.63 -3.15 -4.10
C PHE A 97 -12.85 -2.40 -3.01
N ASP A 98 -11.81 -1.66 -3.39
CA ASP A 98 -11.03 -0.81 -2.49
C ASP A 98 -11.49 0.66 -2.53
N TYR A 99 -10.73 1.56 -1.91
CA TYR A 99 -11.00 2.99 -1.99
C TYR A 99 -10.98 3.48 -3.45
N PRO A 100 -11.79 4.48 -3.86
CA PRO A 100 -12.90 5.10 -3.12
C PRO A 100 -14.21 4.30 -3.21
N SER A 101 -14.27 3.28 -4.07
CA SER A 101 -15.48 2.49 -4.38
C SER A 101 -15.77 1.37 -3.37
N ALA A 102 -15.10 1.40 -2.21
CA ALA A 102 -15.05 0.28 -1.29
C ALA A 102 -16.44 -0.07 -0.74
N TYR A 103 -16.64 -1.35 -0.41
CA TYR A 103 -17.90 -1.81 0.18
C TYR A 103 -18.25 -1.00 1.43
N ARG A 104 -19.38 -0.27 1.37
CA ARG A 104 -19.85 0.64 2.45
C ARG A 104 -18.85 1.71 2.86
N GLY A 105 -17.92 2.08 1.97
CA GLY A 105 -16.86 3.04 2.26
C GLY A 105 -15.80 2.51 3.24
N LEU A 106 -15.63 1.20 3.36
CA LEU A 106 -14.64 0.59 4.25
C LEU A 106 -13.35 0.31 3.49
N GLY A 107 -12.33 1.13 3.73
CA GLY A 107 -11.04 1.04 3.07
C GLY A 107 -10.01 0.27 3.88
N ARG A 108 -8.94 -0.14 3.19
CA ARG A 108 -7.73 -0.72 3.77
C ARG A 108 -6.59 0.26 3.71
N PHE A 109 -5.73 0.21 4.70
CA PHE A 109 -4.50 1.00 4.72
C PHE A 109 -3.36 0.16 5.27
N SER A 110 -2.14 0.62 5.07
CA SER A 110 -0.95 -0.03 5.63
C SER A 110 0.07 0.97 6.16
N VAL A 111 0.80 0.52 7.16
CA VAL A 111 1.92 1.23 7.76
C VAL A 111 3.14 0.35 7.59
N VAL A 112 4.21 0.93 7.05
CA VAL A 112 5.50 0.26 6.96
C VAL A 112 6.38 0.80 8.08
N ASN A 113 6.84 -0.10 8.94
CA ASN A 113 7.75 0.20 10.04
C ASN A 113 9.05 -0.59 9.88
N MET A 114 10.06 -0.24 10.67
CA MET A 114 11.24 -1.07 10.86
C MET A 114 11.07 -1.91 12.13
N ASP A 115 11.36 -3.20 12.08
CA ASP A 115 11.49 -4.00 13.29
C ASP A 115 12.83 -3.76 14.00
N GLY A 116 13.00 -4.35 15.18
CA GLY A 116 14.23 -4.24 15.97
C GLY A 116 15.49 -4.82 15.29
N SER A 117 15.35 -5.49 14.14
CA SER A 117 16.44 -6.00 13.31
C SER A 117 16.77 -5.10 12.11
N GLY A 118 16.05 -3.99 11.93
CA GLY A 118 16.18 -3.09 10.79
C GLY A 118 15.47 -3.57 9.52
N LYS A 119 14.61 -4.60 9.63
CA LYS A 119 13.82 -5.11 8.51
C LYS A 119 12.50 -4.33 8.41
N ARG A 120 12.11 -4.00 7.17
CA ARG A 120 10.79 -3.43 6.89
C ARG A 120 9.69 -4.45 7.20
N VAL A 121 8.75 -4.06 8.05
CA VAL A 121 7.54 -4.81 8.38
C VAL A 121 6.36 -3.94 8.02
N GLU A 122 5.54 -4.45 7.10
CA GLU A 122 4.28 -3.82 6.76
C GLU A 122 3.16 -4.44 7.58
N LYS A 123 2.35 -3.60 8.21
CA LYS A 123 1.11 -3.99 8.87
C LYS A 123 -0.05 -3.25 8.24
N CYS A 124 -1.21 -3.89 8.19
CA CYS A 124 -2.41 -3.33 7.59
C CYS A 124 -3.56 -3.25 8.59
N GLY A 125 -4.48 -2.33 8.29
CA GLY A 125 -5.68 -2.03 9.07
C GLY A 125 -6.81 -1.54 8.19
N TYR A 126 -7.88 -1.06 8.83
CA TYR A 126 -9.12 -0.67 8.17
C TYR A 126 -9.62 0.70 8.64
N PHE A 127 -10.26 1.44 7.74
CA PHE A 127 -10.80 2.76 8.01
C PHE A 127 -12.14 3.00 7.31
N GLN A 128 -12.90 4.00 7.78
CA GLN A 128 -14.14 4.46 7.17
C GLN A 128 -13.87 5.71 6.31
N SER A 129 -14.23 5.67 5.02
CA SER A 129 -13.75 6.59 4.00
C SER A 129 -14.22 8.05 4.07
N PRO A 130 -15.46 8.41 4.48
CA PRO A 130 -15.87 9.81 4.46
C PRO A 130 -15.04 10.70 5.40
N GLN A 131 -14.68 10.15 6.56
CA GLN A 131 -13.97 10.85 7.64
C GLN A 131 -12.55 10.33 7.84
N PHE A 132 -12.14 9.31 7.08
CA PHE A 132 -10.87 8.61 7.27
C PHE A 132 -10.63 8.17 8.73
N HIS A 133 -11.69 7.70 9.38
CA HIS A 133 -11.63 7.23 10.76
C HIS A 133 -11.09 5.80 10.81
N ILE A 134 -10.01 5.57 11.58
CA ILE A 134 -9.45 4.24 11.79
C ILE A 134 -10.44 3.39 12.58
N LEU A 135 -10.93 2.32 11.97
CA LEU A 135 -11.77 1.32 12.63
C LEU A 135 -10.93 0.23 13.28
N VAL A 136 -9.88 -0.19 12.59
CA VAL A 136 -8.94 -1.18 13.10
C VAL A 136 -7.52 -0.69 12.81
N PRO A 137 -6.68 -0.50 13.84
CA PRO A 137 -5.29 -0.09 13.67
C PRO A 137 -4.50 -1.06 12.78
N ALA A 138 -3.38 -0.57 12.24
CA ALA A 138 -2.47 -1.39 11.44
C ALA A 138 -1.76 -2.44 12.31
N GLN A 139 -2.34 -3.64 12.41
CA GLN A 139 -1.84 -4.71 13.29
C GLN A 139 -1.79 -6.09 12.63
N PHE A 140 -2.32 -6.24 11.42
CA PHE A 140 -2.34 -7.51 10.68
C PHE A 140 -1.22 -7.55 9.66
N ASP A 141 -0.71 -8.74 9.37
CA ASP A 141 0.27 -8.97 8.31
C ASP A 141 -0.37 -8.92 6.92
N GLN A 142 -1.64 -9.34 6.83
CA GLN A 142 -2.42 -9.31 5.60
C GLN A 142 -3.88 -8.92 5.89
N CYS A 143 -4.46 -8.14 4.97
CA CYS A 143 -5.82 -7.63 5.06
C CYS A 143 -6.47 -7.75 3.70
N GLU A 144 -7.61 -8.43 3.61
CA GLU A 144 -8.47 -8.48 2.42
C GLU A 144 -9.54 -7.41 2.49
N ALA A 145 -10.04 -7.00 1.31
CA ALA A 145 -11.10 -6.00 1.20
C ALA A 145 -12.40 -6.48 1.87
N PHE A 146 -13.25 -5.52 2.28
CA PHE A 146 -14.55 -5.87 2.83
C PHE A 146 -15.48 -6.45 1.77
N ALA A 147 -16.12 -7.57 2.11
CA ALA A 147 -17.22 -8.15 1.36
C ALA A 147 -18.46 -8.30 2.27
N LYS A 148 -19.54 -8.89 1.75
CA LYS A 148 -20.82 -9.05 2.46
C LYS A 148 -20.67 -9.72 3.84
N GLU A 149 -19.78 -10.71 3.95
CA GLU A 149 -19.57 -11.47 5.18
C GLU A 149 -18.58 -10.80 6.16
N GLY A 150 -17.89 -9.75 5.72
CA GLY A 150 -16.83 -9.08 6.46
C GLY A 150 -15.53 -8.99 5.68
N ALA A 151 -14.44 -8.63 6.36
CA ALA A 151 -13.09 -8.64 5.82
C ALA A 151 -12.26 -9.73 6.50
N PHE A 152 -11.50 -10.49 5.70
CA PHE A 152 -10.50 -11.42 6.24
C PHE A 152 -9.21 -10.65 6.52
N ALA A 153 -8.60 -10.90 7.68
CA ALA A 153 -7.25 -10.44 8.00
C ALA A 153 -6.49 -11.54 8.73
N CYS A 154 -5.16 -11.52 8.70
CA CYS A 154 -4.37 -12.48 9.46
C CYS A 154 -3.12 -11.88 10.11
N LYS A 155 -2.74 -12.49 11.25
CA LYS A 155 -1.51 -12.22 12.00
C LYS A 155 -0.60 -13.44 11.90
N ASP A 156 0.70 -13.19 11.79
CA ASP A 156 1.76 -14.20 11.68
C ASP A 156 1.55 -15.14 10.49
N CYS A 157 1.02 -14.60 9.39
CA CYS A 157 0.68 -15.30 8.17
C CYS A 157 1.48 -14.76 6.97
N VAL A 158 1.67 -15.61 5.97
CA VAL A 158 2.22 -15.23 4.66
C VAL A 158 1.14 -15.46 3.60
N ALA A 159 1.00 -14.49 2.70
CA ALA A 159 0.16 -14.64 1.53
C ALA A 159 0.97 -15.23 0.38
N TYR A 160 0.46 -16.30 -0.21
CA TYR A 160 1.02 -16.93 -1.40
C TYR A 160 0.06 -16.83 -2.57
N CYS A 161 0.57 -16.71 -3.78
CA CYS A 161 -0.24 -16.91 -4.98
C CYS A 161 -0.35 -18.39 -5.27
N SER A 162 -1.57 -18.90 -5.40
CA SER A 162 -1.78 -20.29 -5.80
C SER A 162 -1.71 -20.51 -7.31
N ASP A 163 -1.72 -19.44 -8.10
CA ASP A 163 -1.54 -19.46 -9.56
C ASP A 163 -0.46 -18.44 -10.00
N ALA A 164 -0.14 -18.45 -11.30
CA ALA A 164 0.93 -17.63 -11.88
C ALA A 164 0.60 -16.12 -11.91
N ASP A 165 -0.68 -15.78 -11.93
CA ASP A 165 -1.18 -14.41 -12.10
C ASP A 165 -1.69 -13.82 -10.76
N CYS A 166 -1.57 -14.58 -9.67
CA CYS A 166 -2.05 -14.27 -8.34
C CYS A 166 -3.53 -13.90 -8.24
N HIS A 167 -4.38 -14.48 -9.09
CA HIS A 167 -5.83 -14.26 -8.99
C HIS A 167 -6.37 -14.81 -7.67
N VAL A 168 -5.76 -15.88 -7.17
CA VAL A 168 -6.09 -16.50 -5.89
C VAL A 168 -4.91 -16.41 -4.93
N ARG A 169 -5.15 -15.77 -3.78
CA ARG A 169 -4.20 -15.67 -2.66
C ARG A 169 -4.58 -16.67 -1.57
N GLU A 170 -3.60 -17.46 -1.17
CA GLU A 170 -3.70 -18.41 -0.06
C GLU A 170 -2.88 -17.89 1.12
N PHE A 171 -3.55 -17.71 2.25
CA PHE A 171 -2.91 -17.30 3.49
C PHE A 171 -2.50 -18.55 4.26
N ILE A 172 -1.23 -18.58 4.69
CA ILE A 172 -0.66 -19.74 5.35
C ILE A 172 0.06 -19.31 6.62
N GLY A 173 -0.21 -20.03 7.72
CA GLY A 173 0.36 -19.80 9.04
C GLY A 173 -0.40 -18.77 9.88
N GLY A 174 -0.17 -18.82 11.18
CA GLY A 174 -0.71 -17.86 12.13
C GLY A 174 -2.20 -17.97 12.38
N ARG A 175 -2.84 -16.81 12.60
CA ARG A 175 -4.26 -16.69 12.98
C ARG A 175 -5.02 -15.80 12.02
N GLY A 176 -6.22 -16.24 11.67
CA GLY A 176 -7.14 -15.58 10.76
C GLY A 176 -8.30 -14.98 11.52
N PHE A 177 -8.76 -13.83 11.05
CA PHE A 177 -9.82 -13.03 11.66
C PHE A 177 -10.83 -12.67 10.58
N VAL A 178 -12.12 -12.79 10.89
CA VAL A 178 -13.18 -12.15 10.11
C VAL A 178 -13.65 -10.93 10.88
N LEU A 179 -13.50 -9.76 10.28
CA LEU A 179 -13.88 -8.48 10.86
C LEU A 179 -15.27 -8.06 10.39
N GLY A 180 -16.08 -7.55 11.31
CA GLY A 180 -17.32 -6.85 11.03
C GLY A 180 -17.10 -5.47 10.43
N THR A 181 -18.15 -4.88 9.87
CA THR A 181 -18.12 -3.55 9.26
C THR A 181 -17.88 -2.43 10.27
N ASP A 182 -18.00 -2.72 11.56
CA ASP A 182 -17.69 -1.86 12.70
C ASP A 182 -16.26 -2.06 13.24
N GLY A 183 -15.46 -2.93 12.61
CA GLY A 183 -14.12 -3.29 13.05
C GLY A 183 -14.05 -4.37 14.13
N THR A 184 -15.18 -4.89 14.60
CA THR A 184 -15.20 -5.96 15.61
C THR A 184 -14.76 -7.31 15.04
N ILE A 185 -14.11 -8.14 15.85
CA ILE A 185 -13.76 -9.52 15.46
C ILE A 185 -15.02 -10.38 15.58
N LYS A 186 -15.56 -10.83 14.45
CA LYS A 186 -16.70 -11.78 14.41
C LYS A 186 -16.26 -13.22 14.62
N ARG A 187 -15.08 -13.56 14.09
CA ARG A 187 -14.53 -14.91 14.15
C ARG A 187 -13.02 -14.87 14.16
N GLU A 188 -12.42 -15.72 14.99
CA GLU A 188 -11.00 -16.01 15.02
C GLU A 188 -10.78 -17.50 14.77
N PHE A 189 -9.74 -17.86 14.02
CA PHE A 189 -9.43 -19.25 13.69
C PHE A 189 -7.95 -19.44 13.35
N ALA A 190 -7.46 -20.67 13.45
CA ALA A 190 -6.14 -21.02 12.96
C ALA A 190 -6.14 -21.04 11.42
N VAL A 191 -5.21 -20.32 10.79
CA VAL A 191 -5.02 -20.38 9.34
C VAL A 191 -4.35 -21.72 9.00
N LYS A 192 -4.60 -22.22 7.78
CA LYS A 192 -3.95 -23.45 7.30
C LYS A 192 -2.43 -23.32 7.43
N THR A 193 -1.77 -24.39 7.85
CA THR A 193 -0.31 -24.54 7.75
C THR A 193 0.06 -25.10 6.38
N LEU A 194 1.34 -24.97 5.98
CA LEU A 194 1.85 -25.61 4.76
C LEU A 194 1.55 -27.11 4.73
N LYS A 195 1.69 -27.79 5.87
CA LYS A 195 1.40 -29.23 6.02
C LYS A 195 -0.06 -29.53 5.72
N THR A 196 -0.99 -28.73 6.24
CA THR A 196 -2.43 -28.95 6.01
C THR A 196 -2.90 -28.50 4.63
N TYR A 197 -2.23 -27.52 4.03
CA TYR A 197 -2.55 -27.03 2.69
C TYR A 197 -2.08 -28.00 1.60
N CYS A 198 -0.78 -28.35 1.59
CA CYS A 198 -0.22 -29.22 0.55
C CYS A 198 -0.31 -30.72 0.87
N ARG A 199 -0.73 -31.12 2.08
CA ARG A 199 -0.75 -32.50 2.64
C ARG A 199 0.63 -33.18 2.75
N ARG A 200 1.56 -32.86 1.86
CA ARG A 200 2.96 -33.29 1.78
C ARG A 200 3.90 -32.07 1.73
N PRO A 201 4.23 -31.46 2.88
CA PRO A 201 5.00 -30.21 2.92
C PRO A 201 6.41 -30.34 2.29
N GLU A 202 6.97 -31.54 2.20
CA GLU A 202 8.25 -31.84 1.55
C GLU A 202 8.24 -31.65 0.03
N LEU A 203 7.07 -31.66 -0.60
CA LEU A 203 6.88 -31.46 -2.03
C LEU A 203 6.44 -30.03 -2.37
N VAL A 204 6.53 -29.11 -1.41
CA VAL A 204 6.25 -27.70 -1.63
C VAL A 204 7.39 -27.08 -2.41
N ARG A 205 7.03 -26.33 -3.45
CA ARG A 205 7.93 -25.42 -4.15
C ARG A 205 7.40 -24.01 -4.00
N LEU A 206 8.25 -23.15 -3.47
CA LEU A 206 8.04 -21.72 -3.39
C LEU A 206 8.85 -21.08 -4.52
N LYS A 207 8.21 -20.22 -5.30
CA LYS A 207 8.90 -19.43 -6.32
C LYS A 207 8.54 -17.97 -6.11
N THR A 208 9.56 -17.18 -5.81
CA THR A 208 9.44 -15.71 -5.76
C THR A 208 9.48 -15.17 -7.18
N THR A 209 8.48 -14.38 -7.55
CA THR A 209 8.41 -13.65 -8.82
C THR A 209 9.20 -12.34 -8.71
N ASN A 210 9.45 -11.68 -9.85
CA ASN A 210 10.31 -10.50 -9.92
C ASN A 210 9.77 -9.29 -9.13
N ASP A 211 8.46 -9.26 -8.89
CA ASP A 211 7.76 -8.27 -8.06
C ASP A 211 7.81 -8.60 -6.55
N GLY A 212 8.56 -9.65 -6.16
CA GLY A 212 8.71 -10.07 -4.76
C GLY A 212 7.54 -10.93 -4.24
N THR A 213 6.51 -11.15 -5.07
CA THR A 213 5.39 -12.01 -4.74
C THR A 213 5.84 -13.47 -4.67
N VAL A 214 5.28 -14.27 -3.75
CA VAL A 214 5.67 -15.68 -3.59
C VAL A 214 4.54 -16.58 -4.05
N SER A 215 4.78 -17.36 -5.09
CA SER A 215 3.86 -18.41 -5.53
C SER A 215 4.11 -19.71 -4.74
N ILE A 216 3.04 -20.42 -4.42
CA ILE A 216 3.08 -21.73 -3.78
C ILE A 216 2.57 -22.80 -4.73
N ARG A 217 3.32 -23.88 -4.88
CA ARG A 217 2.87 -25.08 -5.59
C ARG A 217 3.04 -26.32 -4.72
N CYS A 218 1.95 -27.06 -4.58
CA CYS A 218 1.91 -28.36 -3.92
C CYS A 218 1.99 -29.44 -5.00
N TYR A 219 3.06 -30.22 -5.05
CA TYR A 219 3.16 -31.34 -6.00
C TYR A 219 2.63 -32.63 -5.37
N GLY A 220 1.83 -33.39 -6.13
CA GLY A 220 1.50 -34.78 -5.86
C GLY A 220 2.52 -35.75 -6.49
N PRO A 221 2.49 -37.04 -6.10
CA PRO A 221 3.30 -38.07 -6.76
C PRO A 221 2.99 -38.23 -8.26
N ASP A 222 1.79 -37.83 -8.70
CA ASP A 222 1.34 -37.93 -10.10
C ASP A 222 1.65 -36.67 -10.94
N ASP A 223 2.25 -35.64 -10.35
CA ASP A 223 2.62 -34.39 -11.05
C ASP A 223 4.03 -34.43 -11.67
N ASN A 224 4.62 -35.63 -11.79
CA ASN A 224 5.89 -35.81 -12.51
C ASN A 224 5.60 -36.02 -14.01
N PRO A 225 5.90 -35.05 -14.90
CA PRO A 225 5.64 -35.18 -16.33
C PRO A 225 6.50 -36.25 -17.03
N PHE A 226 7.40 -36.92 -16.29
CA PHE A 226 8.28 -37.98 -16.79
C PHE A 226 7.92 -39.38 -16.28
N VAL A 227 6.81 -39.53 -15.54
CA VAL A 227 6.29 -40.84 -15.12
C VAL A 227 4.92 -41.00 -15.77
N MET A 228 4.92 -41.56 -16.98
CA MET A 228 3.74 -42.17 -17.62
C MET A 228 3.72 -43.67 -17.31
#